data_AF-M0FI25-F1
#
_entry.id   AF-M0FI25-F1
#
_cell.length_a   1.000
_cell.length_b   1.000
_cell.length_c   1.000
_cell.angle_alpha   90.00
_cell.angle_beta   90.00
_cell.angle_gamma   90.00
#
_symmetry.space_group_name_H-M   'P 1'
#
loop_
_entity.id
_entity.type
_entity.pdbx_description
1 polymer ?
#
loop_
_entity_poly.entity_id
_entity_poly.type
_entity_poly.pdbx_seq_one_letter_code
_entity_poly.pdbx_strand_id
1 'polypeptide(L)'
;MPRTRRDVLASLAGVGVAGLAGCTALDAGESESDDPALDPAALREVMELGSPAFPARVPVPIADSFLERGRARARELLDSCPETMSPEEVPNEAVRNVYAEAYADAAEDLAPSDADESPFEALRGLRYARGAAAMAKGTYDAAVGDLTEADVRDEAESVRADIESFRLGTRYLGDEPDRALVVYEAVEDLVAAAVRYLDNADEYGRYAASAPRAGELLDAVESARASLDGARHVRDRYLASITDPVDFTDAFESTASSLAGITEDRRAEYPEEGGLEAVVEGEGFDTEKLESTPAKDLLVETFVEVERGLRDARNGLRSRRFATALVGAHTAETHRRAFEDAVTAVKRGRYETVDSAAAVRDAKLGALEALEAARSDRSNPHLTRRALVDIAHQIGRGDGYFRDDYYEDGDPRAARNALAQYATTEFAARETPGASAWVLGTLAAERGGVGR
;
A
#
# COMPACT_ATOMS: atom_id res chain seq x y z
N MET A 1 17.54 -10.20 -2.72
CA MET A 1 17.35 -10.51 -4.16
C MET A 1 15.92 -10.98 -4.36
N PRO A 2 15.10 -10.30 -5.15
CA PRO A 2 13.74 -10.75 -5.45
C PRO A 2 13.79 -12.04 -6.26
N ARG A 3 13.04 -13.04 -5.81
CA ARG A 3 12.92 -14.30 -6.56
C ARG A 3 12.10 -14.08 -7.81
N THR A 4 12.59 -14.61 -8.92
CA THR A 4 11.84 -14.59 -10.17
C THR A 4 10.69 -15.58 -10.10
N ARG A 5 9.68 -15.41 -10.96
CA ARG A 5 8.58 -16.37 -11.14
C ARG A 5 9.06 -17.82 -11.27
N ARG A 6 10.24 -18.05 -11.87
CA ARG A 6 10.84 -19.38 -12.03
C ARG A 6 11.36 -19.97 -10.73
N ASP A 7 11.86 -19.14 -9.82
CA ASP A 7 12.40 -19.59 -8.55
C ASP A 7 11.27 -19.97 -7.60
N VAL A 8 10.16 -19.21 -7.62
CA VAL A 8 8.92 -19.56 -6.91
C VAL A 8 8.36 -20.88 -7.44
N LEU A 9 8.22 -21.02 -8.77
CA LEU A 9 7.76 -22.28 -9.36
C LEU A 9 8.73 -23.45 -9.14
N ALA A 10 10.03 -23.20 -9.04
CA ALA A 10 11.02 -24.24 -8.73
C ALA A 10 10.96 -24.68 -7.26
N SER A 11 10.70 -23.76 -6.32
CA SER A 11 10.39 -24.11 -4.92
C SER A 11 9.07 -24.87 -4.79
N LEU A 12 8.08 -24.56 -5.64
CA LEU A 12 6.79 -25.27 -5.69
C LEU A 12 6.90 -26.65 -6.37
N ALA A 13 7.78 -26.83 -7.36
CA ALA A 13 7.98 -28.10 -8.05
C ALA A 13 8.61 -29.21 -7.16
N GLY A 14 9.18 -28.85 -6.01
CA GLY A 14 9.63 -29.79 -4.98
C GLY A 14 8.49 -30.35 -4.11
N VAL A 15 7.32 -29.71 -4.11
CA VAL A 15 6.12 -30.17 -3.40
C VAL A 15 5.30 -31.00 -4.37
N GLY A 16 5.32 -32.32 -4.18
CA GLY A 16 4.45 -33.22 -4.92
C GLY A 16 3.00 -32.81 -4.76
N VAL A 17 2.25 -32.74 -5.86
CA VAL A 17 0.80 -32.47 -5.87
C VAL A 17 0.09 -33.56 -5.06
N ALA A 18 -0.12 -33.32 -3.78
CA ALA A 18 -1.11 -34.03 -2.98
C ALA A 18 -2.41 -33.23 -3.10
N GLY A 19 -3.35 -33.78 -3.86
CA GLY A 19 -4.68 -33.20 -3.98
C GLY A 19 -5.33 -33.05 -2.61
N LEU A 20 -6.04 -31.94 -2.42
CA LEU A 20 -6.93 -31.68 -1.30
C LEU A 20 -8.07 -32.71 -1.31
N ALA A 21 -7.82 -33.87 -0.72
CA ALA A 21 -8.83 -34.85 -0.34
C ALA A 21 -8.26 -35.73 0.79
N GLY A 22 -8.68 -35.43 2.03
CA GLY A 22 -8.66 -36.35 3.18
C GLY A 22 -7.29 -36.87 3.63
N CYS A 23 -6.74 -36.27 4.71
CA CYS A 23 -5.61 -36.84 5.42
C CYS A 23 -5.98 -38.20 6.05
N THR A 24 -5.60 -39.28 5.37
CA THR A 24 -5.33 -40.57 6.02
C THR A 24 -3.83 -40.63 6.25
N ALA A 25 -3.46 -40.80 7.52
CA ALA A 25 -2.09 -40.96 7.96
C ALA A 25 -1.41 -42.10 7.19
N LEU A 26 -0.34 -41.77 6.46
CA LEU A 26 0.60 -42.73 5.93
C LEU A 26 1.93 -42.52 6.64
N ASP A 27 2.14 -43.42 7.60
CA ASP A 27 3.38 -43.70 8.30
C ASP A 27 4.46 -44.07 7.29
N ALA A 28 5.49 -43.23 7.20
CA ALA A 28 6.66 -43.43 6.35
C ALA A 28 7.92 -43.11 7.15
N GLY A 29 8.37 -44.10 7.94
CA GLY A 29 9.76 -44.27 8.33
C GLY A 29 10.20 -43.44 9.53
N GLU A 30 10.36 -44.14 10.66
CA GLU A 30 11.12 -43.69 11.82
C GLU A 30 12.54 -43.26 11.41
N SER A 31 12.72 -41.96 11.21
CA SER A 31 13.97 -41.29 11.47
C SER A 31 13.78 -40.56 12.80
N GLU A 32 14.54 -40.95 13.82
CA GLU A 32 14.74 -40.13 15.01
C GLU A 32 15.32 -38.78 14.57
N SER A 33 14.46 -37.79 14.33
CA SER A 33 14.86 -36.39 14.21
C SER A 33 14.38 -35.67 15.45
N ASP A 34 15.32 -35.15 16.22
CA ASP A 34 15.10 -33.97 17.04
C ASP A 34 14.37 -32.94 16.15
N ASP A 35 13.08 -32.76 16.37
CA ASP A 35 12.28 -31.73 15.70
C ASP A 35 12.03 -30.67 16.78
N PRO A 36 12.90 -29.65 16.92
CA PRO A 36 12.60 -28.54 17.80
C PRO A 36 11.45 -27.81 17.13
N ALA A 37 10.25 -27.94 17.69
CA ALA A 37 8.99 -27.41 17.17
C ALA A 37 9.08 -25.96 16.64
N LEU A 38 10.01 -25.14 17.12
CA LEU A 38 10.26 -23.80 16.60
C LEU A 38 11.75 -23.52 16.50
N ASP A 39 12.50 -24.40 15.84
CA ASP A 39 13.92 -24.18 15.57
C ASP A 39 14.13 -22.83 14.84
N PRO A 40 14.91 -21.90 15.43
CA PRO A 40 15.18 -20.60 14.83
C PRO A 40 15.83 -20.71 13.44
N ALA A 41 16.64 -21.75 13.19
CA ALA A 41 17.24 -21.94 11.88
C ALA A 41 16.19 -22.32 10.83
N ALA A 42 15.30 -23.25 11.13
CA ALA A 42 14.17 -23.58 10.26
C ALA A 42 13.25 -22.37 10.00
N LEU A 43 12.97 -21.52 10.99
CA LEU A 43 12.19 -20.29 10.79
C LEU A 43 12.92 -19.27 9.89
N ARG A 44 14.25 -19.17 9.99
CA ARG A 44 15.05 -18.38 9.04
C ARG A 44 14.96 -18.94 7.61
N GLU A 45 14.94 -20.25 7.43
CA GLU A 45 14.71 -20.87 6.11
C GLU A 45 13.34 -20.51 5.51
N VAL A 46 12.31 -20.30 6.35
CA VAL A 46 11.01 -19.79 5.89
C VAL A 46 11.15 -18.38 5.30
N MET A 47 11.88 -17.48 5.96
CA MET A 47 12.19 -16.16 5.37
C MET A 47 12.92 -16.31 4.05
N GLU A 48 13.87 -17.25 3.99
CA GLU A 48 14.62 -17.56 2.79
C GLU A 48 13.77 -18.13 1.67
N LEU A 49 12.48 -18.45 1.82
CA LEU A 49 11.57 -18.68 0.68
C LEU A 49 11.28 -17.38 -0.12
N GLY A 50 11.51 -16.22 0.51
CA GLY A 50 11.34 -14.90 -0.08
C GLY A 50 9.89 -14.51 -0.31
N SER A 51 9.71 -13.35 -0.94
CA SER A 51 8.41 -12.83 -1.36
C SER A 51 8.42 -12.58 -2.87
N PRO A 52 7.32 -12.88 -3.60
CA PRO A 52 7.19 -12.52 -4.99
C PRO A 52 7.24 -11.00 -5.15
N ALA A 53 8.04 -10.53 -6.12
CA ALA A 53 8.07 -9.12 -6.43
C ALA A 53 6.74 -8.68 -7.06
N PHE A 54 5.93 -7.96 -6.28
CA PHE A 54 4.76 -7.21 -6.72
C PHE A 54 5.05 -5.70 -6.65
N PRO A 55 6.01 -5.18 -7.45
CA PRO A 55 6.27 -3.76 -7.45
C PRO A 55 5.00 -3.01 -7.89
N ALA A 56 4.71 -1.92 -7.19
CA ALA A 56 3.57 -1.06 -7.48
C ALA A 56 3.73 -0.49 -8.88
N ARG A 57 2.72 -0.66 -9.74
CA ARG A 57 2.74 -0.20 -11.13
C ARG A 57 1.37 0.33 -11.50
N VAL A 58 1.37 1.33 -12.36
CA VAL A 58 0.20 1.82 -13.08
C VAL A 58 0.22 1.24 -14.51
N PRO A 59 -0.91 0.89 -15.15
CA PRO A 59 -0.93 0.30 -16.49
C PRO A 59 -0.70 1.35 -17.62
N VAL A 60 0.30 2.20 -17.39
CA VAL A 60 0.72 3.30 -18.25
C VAL A 60 2.24 3.48 -18.06
N PRO A 61 3.03 3.63 -19.13
CA PRO A 61 4.45 3.86 -19.00
C PRO A 61 4.73 5.25 -18.38
N ILE A 62 5.55 5.26 -17.33
CA ILE A 62 6.18 6.50 -16.84
C ILE A 62 7.43 6.74 -17.70
N ALA A 63 7.63 7.97 -18.17
CA ALA A 63 8.77 8.27 -19.03
C ALA A 63 10.03 8.48 -18.19
N ASP A 64 11.13 7.87 -18.59
CA ASP A 64 12.43 8.08 -17.93
C ASP A 64 12.81 9.57 -17.93
N SER A 65 12.51 10.29 -19.02
CA SER A 65 12.75 11.74 -19.09
C SER A 65 11.94 12.54 -18.07
N PHE A 66 10.76 12.04 -17.64
CA PHE A 66 9.99 12.67 -16.56
C PHE A 66 10.66 12.43 -15.21
N LEU A 67 11.10 11.20 -14.93
CA LEU A 67 11.84 10.86 -13.72
C LEU A 67 13.16 11.64 -13.61
N GLU A 68 13.92 11.73 -14.71
CA GLU A 68 15.17 12.50 -14.75
C GLU A 68 14.97 13.98 -14.51
N ARG A 69 13.86 14.58 -15.00
CA ARG A 69 13.53 15.97 -14.65
C ARG A 69 13.22 16.14 -13.17
N GLY A 70 12.52 15.18 -12.55
CA GLY A 70 12.27 15.18 -11.12
C GLY A 70 13.57 15.11 -10.30
N ARG A 71 14.49 14.22 -10.68
CA ARG A 71 15.83 14.10 -10.07
C ARG A 71 16.65 15.37 -10.26
N ALA A 72 16.65 15.94 -11.46
CA ALA A 72 17.35 17.18 -11.76
C ALA A 72 16.82 18.34 -10.92
N ARG A 73 15.50 18.42 -10.70
CA ARG A 73 14.89 19.45 -9.84
C ARG A 73 15.32 19.30 -8.38
N ALA A 74 15.32 18.09 -7.83
CA ALA A 74 15.79 17.86 -6.46
C ALA A 74 17.29 18.24 -6.31
N ARG A 75 18.13 17.88 -7.28
CA ARG A 75 19.55 18.31 -7.29
C ARG A 75 19.71 19.81 -7.40
N GLU A 76 18.97 20.46 -8.29
CA GLU A 76 18.99 21.92 -8.44
C GLU A 76 18.64 22.64 -7.12
N LEU A 77 17.64 22.15 -6.39
CA LEU A 77 17.26 22.68 -5.09
C LEU A 77 18.40 22.53 -4.07
N LEU A 78 18.98 21.34 -3.97
CA LEU A 78 20.05 21.03 -3.02
C LEU A 78 21.37 21.75 -3.35
N ASP A 79 21.72 21.87 -4.63
CA ASP A 79 22.93 22.57 -5.11
C ASP A 79 22.82 24.09 -4.96
N SER A 80 21.62 24.62 -4.69
CA SER A 80 21.40 26.05 -4.49
C SER A 80 21.74 26.55 -3.08
N CYS A 81 22.02 25.64 -2.14
CA CYS A 81 22.46 25.94 -0.78
C CYS A 81 23.81 25.26 -0.46
N PRO A 82 24.61 25.81 0.46
CA PRO A 82 25.92 25.24 0.80
C PRO A 82 25.79 23.95 1.61
N GLU A 83 26.61 22.93 1.34
CA GLU A 83 26.59 21.65 2.09
C GLU A 83 26.58 21.81 3.62
N THR A 84 27.22 22.87 4.14
CA THR A 84 27.18 23.23 5.56
C THR A 84 26.88 24.70 5.76
N MET A 85 26.08 25.03 6.77
CA MET A 85 25.88 26.42 7.23
C MET A 85 27.06 26.92 8.07
N SER A 86 27.58 28.11 7.75
CA SER A 86 28.62 28.76 8.55
C SER A 86 28.05 29.29 9.89
N PRO A 87 28.70 29.05 11.04
CA PRO A 87 28.33 29.68 12.31
C PRO A 87 28.45 31.22 12.31
N GLU A 88 29.24 31.78 11.38
CA GLU A 88 29.40 33.24 11.23
C GLU A 88 28.17 33.87 10.55
N GLU A 89 27.55 33.14 9.62
CA GLU A 89 26.39 33.58 8.85
C GLU A 89 25.08 33.25 9.58
N VAL A 90 24.98 32.03 10.13
CA VAL A 90 23.84 31.56 10.91
C VAL A 90 24.31 31.17 12.31
N PRO A 91 24.32 32.10 13.29
CA PRO A 91 24.83 31.82 14.64
C PRO A 91 24.04 30.78 15.43
N ASN A 92 22.76 30.59 15.11
CA ASN A 92 21.88 29.65 15.81
C ASN A 92 22.22 28.19 15.46
N GLU A 93 22.82 27.47 16.40
CA GLU A 93 23.20 26.06 16.24
C GLU A 93 22.02 25.13 15.96
N ALA A 94 20.87 25.35 16.59
CA ALA A 94 19.70 24.51 16.38
C ALA A 94 19.20 24.58 14.92
N VAL A 95 19.25 25.78 14.31
CA VAL A 95 18.91 25.95 12.89
C VAL A 95 19.91 25.21 12.01
N ARG A 96 21.22 25.32 12.31
CA ARG A 96 22.26 24.61 11.55
C ARG A 96 22.12 23.09 11.64
N ASN A 97 21.71 22.56 12.79
CA ASN A 97 21.50 21.11 12.96
C ASN A 97 20.30 20.61 12.15
N VAL A 98 19.16 21.32 12.20
CA VAL A 98 17.99 20.97 11.38
C VAL A 98 18.32 21.04 9.89
N TYR A 99 19.08 22.05 9.48
CA TYR A 99 19.56 22.15 8.10
C TYR A 99 20.44 20.97 7.70
N ALA A 100 21.40 20.59 8.53
CA ALA A 100 22.31 19.48 8.25
C ALA A 100 21.57 18.14 8.13
N GLU A 101 20.56 17.91 8.96
CA GLU A 101 19.66 16.75 8.87
C GLU A 101 18.90 16.76 7.53
N ALA A 102 18.22 17.86 7.21
CA ALA A 102 17.49 17.98 5.95
C ALA A 102 18.37 17.84 4.70
N TYR A 103 19.61 18.36 4.74
CA TYR A 103 20.57 18.22 3.65
C TYR A 103 21.03 16.77 3.49
N ALA A 104 21.29 16.07 4.60
CA ALA A 104 21.66 14.66 4.59
C ALA A 104 20.52 13.78 4.06
N ASP A 105 19.28 14.00 4.52
CA ASP A 105 18.09 13.30 4.03
C ASP A 105 17.91 13.51 2.52
N ALA A 106 18.06 14.74 2.03
CA ALA A 106 17.98 15.04 0.60
C ALA A 106 19.06 14.35 -0.22
N ALA A 107 20.29 14.28 0.31
CA ALA A 107 21.40 13.59 -0.35
C ALA A 107 21.19 12.06 -0.38
N GLU A 108 20.63 11.49 0.67
CA GLU A 108 20.25 10.08 0.76
C GLU A 108 19.14 9.75 -0.25
N ASP A 109 18.07 10.54 -0.28
CA ASP A 109 16.94 10.37 -1.22
C ASP A 109 17.35 10.54 -2.69
N LEU A 110 18.43 11.27 -2.97
CA LEU A 110 19.01 11.44 -4.30
C LEU A 110 19.99 10.33 -4.71
N ALA A 111 20.39 9.48 -3.79
CA ALA A 111 21.23 8.33 -4.09
C ALA A 111 20.52 7.40 -5.08
N PRO A 112 21.26 6.63 -5.90
CA PRO A 112 20.66 5.67 -6.82
C PRO A 112 19.71 4.71 -6.06
N SER A 113 18.46 4.64 -6.51
CA SER A 113 17.48 3.73 -5.92
C SER A 113 17.81 2.26 -6.24
N ASP A 114 17.23 1.36 -5.46
CA ASP A 114 17.37 -0.07 -5.63
C ASP A 114 17.01 -0.52 -7.06
N ALA A 115 17.80 -1.46 -7.61
CA ALA A 115 17.66 -1.94 -8.98
C ALA A 115 16.29 -2.60 -9.29
N ASP A 116 15.49 -2.89 -8.27
CA ASP A 116 14.19 -3.57 -8.37
C ASP A 116 12.99 -2.62 -8.33
N GLU A 117 13.21 -1.31 -8.12
CA GLU A 117 12.16 -0.29 -8.06
C GLU A 117 11.45 -0.11 -9.41
N SER A 118 10.12 -0.03 -9.39
CA SER A 118 9.33 0.28 -10.58
C SER A 118 9.39 1.78 -10.94
N PRO A 119 9.20 2.16 -12.21
CA PRO A 119 9.08 3.57 -12.60
C PRO A 119 7.97 4.35 -11.87
N PHE A 120 6.91 3.67 -11.44
CA PHE A 120 5.84 4.29 -10.66
C PHE A 120 6.24 4.48 -9.19
N GLU A 121 7.00 3.55 -8.62
CA GLU A 121 7.60 3.69 -7.29
C GLU A 121 8.64 4.81 -7.28
N ALA A 122 9.51 4.87 -8.31
CA ALA A 122 10.46 5.97 -8.48
C ALA A 122 9.76 7.33 -8.58
N LEU A 123 8.65 7.43 -9.33
CA LEU A 123 7.82 8.64 -9.37
C LEU A 123 7.30 9.01 -7.99
N ARG A 124 6.90 8.02 -7.19
CA ARG A 124 6.43 8.22 -5.82
C ARG A 124 7.57 8.62 -4.88
N GLY A 125 8.77 8.07 -5.02
CA GLY A 125 9.96 8.42 -4.24
C GLY A 125 10.42 9.85 -4.50
N LEU A 126 10.38 10.30 -5.77
CA LEU A 126 10.87 11.63 -6.17
C LEU A 126 10.19 12.81 -5.48
N ARG A 127 8.97 12.66 -4.95
CA ARG A 127 8.34 13.73 -4.18
C ARG A 127 9.05 13.95 -2.83
N TYR A 128 9.53 12.89 -2.18
CA TYR A 128 10.28 12.99 -0.92
C TYR A 128 11.65 13.60 -1.17
N ALA A 129 12.38 13.13 -2.19
CA ALA A 129 13.66 13.70 -2.60
C ALA A 129 13.56 15.21 -2.89
N ARG A 130 12.52 15.64 -3.61
CA ARG A 130 12.26 17.06 -3.87
C ARG A 130 11.88 17.82 -2.60
N GLY A 131 11.06 17.22 -1.75
CA GLY A 131 10.63 17.78 -0.47
C GLY A 131 11.80 18.03 0.48
N ALA A 132 12.64 17.02 0.72
CA ALA A 132 13.84 17.11 1.55
C ALA A 132 14.82 18.17 1.04
N ALA A 133 15.10 18.18 -0.27
CA ALA A 133 15.95 19.21 -0.88
C ALA A 133 15.37 20.62 -0.71
N ALA A 134 14.04 20.76 -0.83
CA ALA A 134 13.32 22.00 -0.60
C ALA A 134 13.34 22.42 0.87
N MET A 135 13.29 21.47 1.82
CA MET A 135 13.44 21.76 3.26
C MET A 135 14.82 22.37 3.56
N ALA A 136 15.89 21.75 3.05
CA ALA A 136 17.25 22.25 3.20
C ALA A 136 17.37 23.67 2.63
N LYS A 137 16.95 23.85 1.38
CA LYS A 137 16.94 25.16 0.71
C LYS A 137 16.15 26.21 1.50
N GLY A 138 14.90 25.93 1.82
CA GLY A 138 14.02 26.90 2.47
C GLY A 138 14.48 27.27 3.88
N THR A 139 15.06 26.31 4.61
CA THR A 139 15.70 26.58 5.91
C THR A 139 16.90 27.50 5.75
N TYR A 140 17.74 27.28 4.72
CA TYR A 140 18.89 28.13 4.43
C TYR A 140 18.50 29.55 4.02
N ASP A 141 17.67 29.68 2.99
CA ASP A 141 17.25 30.97 2.45
C ASP A 141 16.55 31.81 3.55
N ALA A 142 15.75 31.19 4.41
CA ALA A 142 15.11 31.89 5.52
C ALA A 142 16.09 32.26 6.65
N ALA A 143 17.15 31.47 6.87
CA ALA A 143 18.16 31.79 7.88
C ALA A 143 19.02 33.00 7.47
N VAL A 144 19.28 33.18 6.17
CA VAL A 144 20.04 34.32 5.63
C VAL A 144 19.16 35.53 5.26
N GLY A 145 17.84 35.38 5.33
CA GLY A 145 16.87 36.46 5.13
C GLY A 145 16.39 36.64 3.68
N ASP A 146 16.64 35.67 2.81
CA ASP A 146 16.25 35.67 1.40
C ASP A 146 14.85 35.09 1.16
N LEU A 147 14.27 34.40 2.15
CA LEU A 147 12.94 33.81 2.10
C LEU A 147 12.17 34.04 3.40
N THR A 148 10.88 34.35 3.33
CA THR A 148 10.02 34.44 4.51
C THR A 148 8.94 33.36 4.52
N GLU A 149 8.41 33.06 5.71
CA GLU A 149 7.27 32.16 5.87
C GLU A 149 6.03 32.62 5.08
N ALA A 150 5.86 33.93 4.90
CA ALA A 150 4.75 34.48 4.13
C ALA A 150 4.90 34.17 2.63
N ASP A 151 6.12 34.28 2.09
CA ASP A 151 6.39 33.97 0.68
C ASP A 151 6.04 32.51 0.36
N VAL A 152 6.43 31.59 1.25
CA VAL A 152 6.13 30.16 1.07
C VAL A 152 4.63 29.85 1.21
N ARG A 153 3.90 30.57 2.06
CA ARG A 153 2.44 30.45 2.14
C ARG A 153 1.74 30.90 0.87
N ASP A 154 2.18 31.99 0.27
CA ASP A 154 1.64 32.45 -1.02
C ASP A 154 1.88 31.41 -2.12
N GLU A 155 3.04 30.75 -2.12
CA GLU A 155 3.30 29.62 -3.00
C GLU A 155 2.39 28.43 -2.73
N ALA A 156 2.15 28.09 -1.46
CA ALA A 156 1.24 27.02 -1.06
C ALA A 156 -0.19 27.26 -1.56
N GLU A 157 -0.70 28.49 -1.43
CA GLU A 157 -2.03 28.87 -1.95
C GLU A 157 -2.11 28.74 -3.47
N SER A 158 -1.06 29.11 -4.20
CA SER A 158 -1.00 28.89 -5.64
C SER A 158 -1.07 27.40 -5.99
N VAL A 159 -0.39 26.53 -5.23
CA VAL A 159 -0.43 25.08 -5.45
C VAL A 159 -1.80 24.50 -5.10
N ARG A 160 -2.47 24.98 -4.03
CA ARG A 160 -3.86 24.61 -3.70
C ARG A 160 -4.82 24.92 -4.84
N ALA A 161 -4.71 26.10 -5.43
CA ALA A 161 -5.52 26.50 -6.59
C ALA A 161 -5.28 25.58 -7.79
N ASP A 162 -4.03 25.21 -8.05
CA ASP A 162 -3.61 24.29 -9.11
C ASP A 162 -4.19 22.87 -8.91
N ILE A 163 -4.16 22.38 -7.67
CA ILE A 163 -4.74 21.09 -7.28
C ILE A 163 -6.26 21.11 -7.50
N GLU A 164 -6.95 22.15 -7.03
CA GLU A 164 -8.39 22.26 -7.15
C GLU A 164 -8.82 22.38 -8.62
N SER A 165 -8.11 23.18 -9.41
CA SER A 165 -8.32 23.28 -10.85
C SER A 165 -8.17 21.92 -11.54
N PHE A 166 -7.13 21.15 -11.19
CA PHE A 166 -6.93 19.80 -11.73
C PHE A 166 -8.06 18.85 -11.34
N ARG A 167 -8.52 18.88 -10.08
CA ARG A 167 -9.64 18.06 -9.59
C ARG A 167 -10.93 18.36 -10.35
N LEU A 168 -11.32 19.63 -10.42
CA LEU A 168 -12.55 20.06 -11.10
C LEU A 168 -12.53 19.79 -12.60
N GLY A 169 -11.35 19.78 -13.22
CA GLY A 169 -11.18 19.47 -14.64
C GLY A 169 -11.05 17.98 -14.96
N THR A 170 -10.97 17.10 -13.97
CA THR A 170 -10.74 15.67 -14.20
C THR A 170 -12.03 14.94 -14.55
N ARG A 171 -12.02 14.26 -15.70
CA ARG A 171 -13.02 13.28 -16.14
C ARG A 171 -12.37 11.90 -16.24
N TYR A 172 -13.14 10.85 -16.06
CA TYR A 172 -12.68 9.46 -16.10
C TYR A 172 -12.72 8.91 -17.53
N LEU A 173 -11.81 9.38 -18.38
CA LEU A 173 -11.73 9.02 -19.79
C LEU A 173 -10.84 7.79 -20.00
N GLY A 174 -11.34 6.74 -20.66
CA GLY A 174 -10.60 5.48 -20.83
C GLY A 174 -11.03 4.64 -22.03
N ASP A 175 -10.31 3.55 -22.28
CA ASP A 175 -10.66 2.52 -23.27
C ASP A 175 -11.35 1.32 -22.61
N GLU A 176 -10.78 0.84 -21.50
CA GLU A 176 -11.26 -0.32 -20.75
C GLU A 176 -11.55 0.06 -19.29
N PRO A 177 -12.66 -0.40 -18.68
CA PRO A 177 -13.02 -0.03 -17.31
C PRO A 177 -11.98 -0.47 -16.27
N ASP A 178 -11.43 -1.69 -16.41
CA ASP A 178 -10.39 -2.23 -15.52
C ASP A 178 -9.14 -1.36 -15.51
N ARG A 179 -8.63 -1.05 -16.70
CA ARG A 179 -7.45 -0.20 -16.89
C ARG A 179 -7.72 1.23 -16.42
N ALA A 180 -8.85 1.82 -16.80
CA ALA A 180 -9.23 3.18 -16.42
C ALA A 180 -9.32 3.33 -14.90
N LEU A 181 -9.96 2.38 -14.22
CA LEU A 181 -10.13 2.41 -12.76
C LEU A 181 -8.78 2.49 -12.05
N VAL A 182 -7.83 1.61 -12.39
CA VAL A 182 -6.51 1.59 -11.76
C VAL A 182 -5.69 2.84 -12.08
N VAL A 183 -5.80 3.39 -13.30
CA VAL A 183 -5.13 4.65 -13.65
C VAL A 183 -5.68 5.82 -12.84
N TYR A 184 -6.99 5.95 -12.79
CA TYR A 184 -7.61 7.08 -12.10
C TYR A 184 -7.50 6.98 -10.59
N GLU A 185 -7.46 5.79 -10.02
CA GLU A 185 -7.11 5.63 -8.60
C GLU A 185 -5.69 6.12 -8.32
N ALA A 186 -4.71 5.77 -9.16
CA ALA A 186 -3.36 6.28 -9.04
C ALA A 186 -3.27 7.82 -9.18
N VAL A 187 -4.06 8.41 -10.08
CA VAL A 187 -4.17 9.87 -10.24
C VAL A 187 -4.79 10.51 -8.99
N GLU A 188 -5.89 9.98 -8.49
CA GLU A 188 -6.57 10.46 -7.29
C GLU A 188 -5.69 10.36 -6.04
N ASP A 189 -4.93 9.28 -5.90
CA ASP A 189 -3.97 9.07 -4.82
C ASP A 189 -2.85 10.11 -4.82
N LEU A 190 -2.28 10.41 -5.99
CA LEU A 190 -1.24 11.43 -6.15
C LEU A 190 -1.78 12.83 -5.82
N VAL A 191 -3.00 13.14 -6.26
CA VAL A 191 -3.66 14.41 -5.93
C VAL A 191 -4.01 14.48 -4.43
N ALA A 192 -4.46 13.38 -3.83
CA ALA A 192 -4.74 13.31 -2.40
C ALA A 192 -3.45 13.46 -1.56
N ALA A 193 -2.34 12.88 -2.02
CA ALA A 193 -1.03 13.12 -1.42
C ALA A 193 -0.63 14.60 -1.50
N ALA A 194 -0.82 15.26 -2.64
CA ALA A 194 -0.51 16.68 -2.81
C ALA A 194 -1.24 17.56 -1.79
N VAL A 195 -2.54 17.32 -1.57
CA VAL A 195 -3.31 18.03 -0.54
C VAL A 195 -2.80 17.73 0.86
N ARG A 196 -2.56 16.45 1.17
CA ARG A 196 -2.11 16.03 2.49
C ARG A 196 -0.79 16.68 2.91
N TYR A 197 0.15 16.87 1.99
CA TYR A 197 1.40 17.56 2.29
C TYR A 197 1.15 18.99 2.78
N LEU A 198 0.30 19.75 2.08
CA LEU A 198 -0.02 21.13 2.43
C LEU A 198 -0.84 21.20 3.73
N ASP A 199 -1.82 20.32 3.91
CA ASP A 199 -2.65 20.28 5.11
C ASP A 199 -1.82 19.89 6.35
N ASN A 200 -0.96 18.88 6.24
CA ASN A 200 -0.10 18.47 7.35
C ASN A 200 0.89 19.56 7.76
N ALA A 201 1.41 20.33 6.80
CA ALA A 201 2.31 21.43 7.11
C ALA A 201 1.59 22.54 7.90
N ASP A 202 0.30 22.75 7.67
CA ASP A 202 -0.51 23.71 8.43
C ASP A 202 -0.94 23.18 9.80
N GLU A 203 -1.36 21.91 9.89
CA GLU A 203 -1.92 21.33 11.11
C GLU A 203 -0.87 20.81 12.09
N TYR A 204 0.20 20.19 11.57
CA TYR A 204 1.18 19.42 12.35
C TYR A 204 2.60 19.95 12.24
N GLY A 205 2.75 21.23 11.89
CA GLY A 205 4.05 21.89 11.77
C GLY A 205 4.92 21.72 13.00
N ARG A 206 6.15 21.23 12.81
CA ARG A 206 7.11 20.96 13.91
C ARG A 206 7.73 22.23 14.45
N TYR A 207 7.86 23.25 13.62
CA TYR A 207 8.55 24.49 13.94
C TYR A 207 7.59 25.68 13.96
N ALA A 208 7.81 26.63 14.87
CA ALA A 208 7.03 27.85 14.94
C ALA A 208 7.93 29.07 14.71
N ALA A 209 7.51 29.97 13.81
CA ALA A 209 8.12 31.29 13.57
C ALA A 209 9.66 31.28 13.51
N SER A 210 10.24 30.40 12.70
CA SER A 210 11.69 30.20 12.58
C SER A 210 12.10 29.80 11.17
N ALA A 211 13.39 29.88 10.83
CA ALA A 211 13.88 29.46 9.51
C ALA A 211 13.52 27.99 9.17
N PRO A 212 13.63 27.02 10.10
CA PRO A 212 13.10 25.66 9.88
C PRO A 212 11.62 25.58 9.52
N ARG A 213 10.79 26.53 9.98
CA ARG A 213 9.37 26.60 9.61
C ARG A 213 9.21 26.94 8.13
N ALA A 214 9.98 27.90 7.61
CA ALA A 214 9.97 28.20 6.18
C ALA A 214 10.43 26.99 5.35
N GLY A 215 11.47 26.26 5.79
CA GLY A 215 11.90 25.01 5.17
C GLY A 215 10.83 23.92 5.15
N GLU A 216 10.17 23.66 6.29
CA GLU A 216 9.09 22.68 6.40
C GLU A 216 7.90 23.00 5.48
N LEU A 217 7.53 24.28 5.37
CA LEU A 217 6.50 24.70 4.42
C LEU A 217 6.96 24.51 2.96
N LEU A 218 8.23 24.78 2.66
CA LEU A 218 8.74 24.68 1.29
C LEU A 218 8.88 23.21 0.84
N ASP A 219 9.21 22.30 1.76
CA ASP A 219 9.06 20.85 1.56
C ASP A 219 7.63 20.52 1.14
N ALA A 220 6.64 20.90 1.95
CA ALA A 220 5.25 20.60 1.65
C ALA A 220 4.81 21.13 0.28
N VAL A 221 5.23 22.34 -0.09
CA VAL A 221 4.97 22.94 -1.42
C VAL A 221 5.60 22.12 -2.54
N GLU A 222 6.88 21.76 -2.45
CA GLU A 222 7.57 21.01 -3.51
C GLU A 222 7.11 19.55 -3.59
N SER A 223 6.85 18.90 -2.44
CA SER A 223 6.23 17.58 -2.34
C SER A 223 4.83 17.55 -2.97
N ALA A 224 4.03 18.60 -2.75
CA ALA A 224 2.71 18.75 -3.36
C ALA A 224 2.79 18.98 -4.88
N ARG A 225 3.68 19.87 -5.34
CA ARG A 225 3.93 20.09 -6.78
C ARG A 225 4.37 18.80 -7.47
N ALA A 226 5.33 18.08 -6.90
CA ALA A 226 5.81 16.82 -7.44
C ALA A 226 4.69 15.77 -7.57
N SER A 227 3.83 15.68 -6.56
CA SER A 227 2.69 14.76 -6.56
C SER A 227 1.66 15.15 -7.63
N LEU A 228 1.33 16.44 -7.77
CA LEU A 228 0.42 16.94 -8.80
C LEU A 228 0.97 16.75 -10.22
N ASP A 229 2.26 17.02 -10.43
CA ASP A 229 2.93 16.78 -11.72
C ASP A 229 2.92 15.30 -12.08
N GLY A 230 3.11 14.42 -11.09
CA GLY A 230 2.96 12.97 -11.26
C GLY A 230 1.56 12.58 -11.70
N ALA A 231 0.53 13.14 -11.06
CA ALA A 231 -0.88 12.91 -11.42
C ALA A 231 -1.18 13.35 -12.87
N ARG A 232 -0.73 14.56 -13.24
CA ARG A 232 -0.82 15.10 -14.61
C ARG A 232 -0.14 14.17 -15.61
N HIS A 233 1.11 13.76 -15.33
CA HIS A 233 1.87 12.89 -16.23
C HIS A 233 1.21 11.53 -16.42
N VAL A 234 0.75 10.87 -15.35
CA VAL A 234 0.04 9.58 -15.44
C VAL A 234 -1.21 9.69 -16.31
N ARG A 235 -2.06 10.69 -16.04
CA ARG A 235 -3.29 10.92 -16.80
C ARG A 235 -3.00 11.22 -18.26
N ASP A 236 -2.08 12.15 -18.53
CA ASP A 236 -1.80 12.60 -19.89
C ASP A 236 -1.17 11.47 -20.74
N ARG A 237 -0.33 10.62 -20.14
CA ARG A 237 0.19 9.41 -20.81
C ARG A 237 -0.86 8.36 -21.05
N TYR A 238 -1.83 8.21 -20.14
CA TYR A 238 -2.95 7.31 -20.36
C TYR A 238 -3.80 7.76 -21.54
N LEU A 239 -4.22 9.02 -21.55
CA LEU A 239 -5.05 9.59 -22.61
C LEU A 239 -4.34 9.58 -23.97
N ALA A 240 -3.04 9.87 -24.00
CA ALA A 240 -2.24 9.78 -25.22
C ALA A 240 -2.11 8.34 -25.76
N SER A 241 -2.36 7.32 -24.92
CA SER A 241 -2.35 5.92 -25.34
C SER A 241 -3.68 5.43 -25.93
N ILE A 242 -4.71 6.27 -25.93
CA ILE A 242 -6.08 5.91 -26.34
C ILE A 242 -6.47 6.73 -27.57
N THR A 243 -7.07 6.08 -28.57
CA THR A 243 -7.50 6.75 -29.81
C THR A 243 -8.93 7.31 -29.70
N ASP A 244 -9.83 6.61 -29.01
CA ASP A 244 -11.25 6.98 -28.86
C ASP A 244 -11.69 6.78 -27.41
N PRO A 245 -11.41 7.77 -26.53
CA PRO A 245 -11.69 7.62 -25.11
C PRO A 245 -13.18 7.69 -24.81
N VAL A 246 -13.67 6.70 -24.06
CA VAL A 246 -15.00 6.67 -23.46
C VAL A 246 -14.98 7.40 -22.13
N ASP A 247 -16.02 8.19 -21.85
CA ASP A 247 -16.20 8.79 -20.52
C ASP A 247 -16.91 7.83 -19.56
N PHE A 248 -16.24 7.51 -18.45
CA PHE A 248 -16.74 6.69 -17.36
C PHE A 248 -17.20 7.51 -16.15
N THR A 249 -17.21 8.85 -16.20
CA THR A 249 -17.45 9.69 -15.02
C THR A 249 -18.75 9.36 -14.31
N ASP A 250 -19.88 9.41 -15.01
CA ASP A 250 -21.19 9.09 -14.43
C ASP A 250 -21.27 7.62 -13.97
N ALA A 251 -20.62 6.71 -14.70
CA ALA A 251 -20.60 5.29 -14.36
C ALA A 251 -19.78 5.03 -13.09
N PHE A 252 -18.65 5.71 -12.91
CA PHE A 252 -17.82 5.62 -11.70
C PHE A 252 -18.57 6.20 -10.50
N GLU A 253 -19.20 7.37 -10.66
CA GLU A 253 -19.98 7.99 -9.58
C GLU A 253 -21.16 7.11 -9.14
N SER A 254 -21.98 6.63 -10.09
CA SER A 254 -23.12 5.76 -9.80
C SER A 254 -22.68 4.45 -9.15
N THR A 255 -21.68 3.79 -9.72
CA THR A 255 -21.15 2.52 -9.19
C THR A 255 -20.54 2.71 -7.81
N ALA A 256 -19.75 3.77 -7.58
CA ALA A 256 -19.17 4.06 -6.27
C ALA A 256 -20.25 4.29 -5.22
N SER A 257 -21.31 5.02 -5.56
CA SER A 257 -22.45 5.28 -4.68
C SER A 257 -23.21 3.99 -4.36
N SER A 258 -23.47 3.16 -5.37
CA SER A 258 -24.16 1.88 -5.21
C SER A 258 -23.36 0.90 -4.35
N LEU A 259 -22.07 0.72 -4.66
CA LEU A 259 -21.20 -0.19 -3.93
C LEU A 259 -20.97 0.28 -2.50
N ALA A 260 -20.84 1.59 -2.26
CA ALA A 260 -20.76 2.13 -0.90
C ALA A 260 -21.99 1.71 -0.07
N GLY A 261 -23.20 1.85 -0.62
CA GLY A 261 -24.42 1.39 0.03
C GLY A 261 -24.39 -0.11 0.36
N ILE A 262 -24.02 -0.94 -0.63
CA ILE A 262 -23.92 -2.40 -0.44
C ILE A 262 -22.90 -2.76 0.65
N THR A 263 -21.74 -2.10 0.67
CA THR A 263 -20.68 -2.39 1.64
C THR A 263 -21.05 -1.92 3.05
N GLU A 264 -21.78 -0.80 3.18
CA GLU A 264 -22.29 -0.33 4.47
C GLU A 264 -23.40 -1.25 5.01
N ASP A 265 -24.32 -1.71 4.15
CA ASP A 265 -25.35 -2.69 4.53
C ASP A 265 -24.71 -3.99 5.05
N ARG A 266 -23.67 -4.47 4.36
CA ARG A 266 -22.89 -5.64 4.80
C ARG A 266 -22.12 -5.37 6.09
N ARG A 267 -21.61 -4.14 6.29
CA ARG A 267 -20.94 -3.78 7.55
C ARG A 267 -21.90 -3.82 8.73
N ALA A 268 -23.16 -3.46 8.52
CA ALA A 268 -24.20 -3.48 9.55
C ALA A 268 -24.58 -4.91 10.00
N GLU A 269 -24.14 -5.94 9.29
CA GLU A 269 -24.28 -7.34 9.72
C GLU A 269 -23.36 -7.68 10.91
N TYR A 270 -22.33 -6.86 11.14
CA TYR A 270 -21.36 -7.03 12.23
C TYR A 270 -21.60 -6.04 13.38
N PRO A 271 -21.33 -6.41 14.64
CA PRO A 271 -21.40 -5.49 15.77
C PRO A 271 -20.58 -4.21 15.56
N GLU A 272 -21.13 -3.07 15.94
CA GLU A 272 -20.41 -1.79 15.95
C GLU A 272 -19.80 -1.50 17.33
N GLU A 273 -20.53 -1.83 18.40
CA GLU A 273 -20.09 -1.65 19.78
C GLU A 273 -19.16 -2.79 20.21
N GLY A 274 -18.10 -2.46 20.94
CA GLY A 274 -17.11 -3.45 21.41
C GLY A 274 -15.96 -3.75 20.45
N GLY A 275 -15.93 -3.10 19.28
CA GLY A 275 -14.80 -3.19 18.34
C GLY A 275 -14.61 -4.58 17.74
N LEU A 276 -13.36 -4.91 17.37
CA LEU A 276 -13.03 -6.16 16.67
C LEU A 276 -13.30 -7.41 17.53
N GLU A 277 -13.20 -7.30 18.85
CA GLU A 277 -13.50 -8.40 19.76
C GLU A 277 -14.97 -8.82 19.67
N ALA A 278 -15.89 -7.84 19.66
CA ALA A 278 -17.32 -8.13 19.51
C ALA A 278 -17.66 -8.79 18.17
N VAL A 279 -16.92 -8.46 17.10
CA VAL A 279 -17.06 -9.12 15.79
C VAL A 279 -16.66 -10.60 15.88
N VAL A 280 -15.51 -10.89 16.49
CA VAL A 280 -15.02 -12.27 16.69
C VAL A 280 -15.96 -13.07 17.61
N GLU A 281 -16.47 -12.46 18.67
CA GLU A 281 -17.46 -13.08 19.57
C GLU A 281 -18.80 -13.32 18.87
N GLY A 282 -19.23 -12.38 18.02
CA GLY A 282 -20.43 -12.49 17.19
C GLY A 282 -20.39 -13.70 16.24
N GLU A 283 -19.20 -14.11 15.82
CA GLU A 283 -18.98 -15.33 15.04
C GLU A 283 -19.03 -16.63 15.88
N GLY A 284 -19.22 -16.52 17.19
CA GLY A 284 -19.33 -17.63 18.12
C GLY A 284 -17.99 -18.12 18.68
N PHE A 285 -16.94 -17.30 18.59
CA PHE A 285 -15.64 -17.61 19.18
C PHE A 285 -15.52 -17.07 20.60
N ASP A 286 -14.70 -17.77 21.39
CA ASP A 286 -14.30 -17.35 22.72
C ASP A 286 -12.94 -16.64 22.60
N THR A 287 -12.95 -15.30 22.71
CA THR A 287 -11.78 -14.43 22.50
C THR A 287 -10.64 -14.77 23.45
N GLU A 288 -10.94 -15.13 24.70
CA GLU A 288 -9.95 -15.56 25.69
C GLU A 288 -9.23 -16.84 25.25
N LYS A 289 -9.94 -17.79 24.62
CA LYS A 289 -9.33 -19.01 24.07
C LYS A 289 -8.48 -18.74 22.84
N LEU A 290 -8.80 -17.70 22.07
CA LEU A 290 -8.06 -17.36 20.85
C LEU A 290 -6.82 -16.49 21.12
N GLU A 291 -6.71 -15.83 22.28
CA GLU A 291 -5.69 -14.83 22.61
C GLU A 291 -4.24 -15.20 22.24
N SER A 292 -3.91 -16.49 22.33
CA SER A 292 -2.57 -17.01 22.07
C SER A 292 -2.45 -17.84 20.79
N THR A 293 -3.43 -17.73 19.89
CA THR A 293 -3.53 -18.55 18.67
C THR A 293 -3.34 -17.69 17.40
N PRO A 294 -2.80 -18.24 16.30
CA PRO A 294 -2.78 -17.53 15.02
C PRO A 294 -4.17 -17.18 14.50
N ALA A 295 -5.20 -17.94 14.90
CA ALA A 295 -6.58 -17.68 14.53
C ALA A 295 -7.06 -16.27 14.98
N LYS A 296 -6.67 -15.79 16.17
CA LYS A 296 -7.03 -14.43 16.61
C LYS A 296 -6.49 -13.38 15.64
N ASP A 297 -5.19 -13.42 15.40
CA ASP A 297 -4.50 -12.45 14.56
C ASP A 297 -5.02 -12.52 13.12
N LEU A 298 -5.27 -13.72 12.57
CA LEU A 298 -5.89 -13.90 11.24
C LEU A 298 -7.26 -13.21 11.13
N LEU A 299 -8.15 -13.45 12.10
CA LEU A 299 -9.51 -12.87 12.10
C LEU A 299 -9.48 -11.35 12.27
N VAL A 300 -8.60 -10.86 13.16
CA VAL A 300 -8.40 -9.42 13.40
C VAL A 300 -7.85 -8.74 12.15
N GLU A 301 -6.78 -9.26 11.56
CA GLU A 301 -6.11 -8.65 10.40
C GLU A 301 -7.02 -8.62 9.17
N THR A 302 -7.75 -9.71 8.90
CA THR A 302 -8.70 -9.73 7.79
C THR A 302 -9.83 -8.71 7.99
N PHE A 303 -10.35 -8.54 9.20
CA PHE A 303 -11.42 -7.56 9.46
C PHE A 303 -10.92 -6.11 9.53
N VAL A 304 -9.69 -5.86 10.00
CA VAL A 304 -9.07 -4.52 9.95
C VAL A 304 -9.02 -3.98 8.52
N GLU A 305 -8.69 -4.85 7.56
CA GLU A 305 -8.66 -4.46 6.15
C GLU A 305 -10.08 -4.27 5.56
N VAL A 306 -11.11 -4.94 6.09
CA VAL A 306 -12.52 -4.62 5.78
C VAL A 306 -12.84 -3.19 6.18
N GLU A 307 -12.56 -2.82 7.44
CA GLU A 307 -12.80 -1.49 7.98
C GLU A 307 -12.03 -0.40 7.23
N ARG A 308 -10.79 -0.72 6.85
CA ARG A 308 -9.98 0.18 6.03
C ARG A 308 -10.62 0.40 4.66
N GLY A 309 -10.99 -0.66 3.95
CA GLY A 309 -11.65 -0.57 2.65
C GLY A 309 -12.96 0.23 2.71
N LEU A 310 -13.78 0.02 3.74
CA LEU A 310 -15.01 0.78 3.98
C LEU A 310 -14.73 2.27 4.20
N ARG A 311 -13.72 2.59 5.02
CA ARG A 311 -13.29 3.96 5.26
C ARG A 311 -12.82 4.62 3.96
N ASP A 312 -12.04 3.92 3.15
CA ASP A 312 -11.52 4.43 1.87
C ASP A 312 -12.65 4.62 0.85
N ALA A 313 -13.62 3.68 0.79
CA ALA A 313 -14.82 3.81 -0.03
C ALA A 313 -15.62 5.07 0.32
N ARG A 314 -15.91 5.25 1.62
CA ARG A 314 -16.68 6.37 2.17
C ARG A 314 -15.97 7.70 1.97
N ASN A 315 -14.67 7.78 2.27
CA ASN A 315 -13.87 8.99 2.12
C ASN A 315 -13.69 9.36 0.65
N GLY A 316 -13.47 8.36 -0.21
CA GLY A 316 -13.40 8.55 -1.66
C GLY A 316 -14.68 9.18 -2.19
N LEU A 317 -15.84 8.61 -1.84
CA LEU A 317 -17.14 9.12 -2.25
C LEU A 317 -17.41 10.55 -1.77
N ARG A 318 -17.15 10.84 -0.48
CA ARG A 318 -17.32 12.18 0.10
C ARG A 318 -16.45 13.25 -0.58
N SER A 319 -15.24 12.86 -1.00
CA SER A 319 -14.30 13.75 -1.67
C SER A 319 -14.40 13.70 -3.20
N ARG A 320 -15.44 13.05 -3.77
CA ARG A 320 -15.61 12.87 -5.23
C ARG A 320 -14.39 12.24 -5.92
N ARG A 321 -13.71 11.33 -5.21
CA ARG A 321 -12.62 10.47 -5.70
C ARG A 321 -13.20 9.08 -5.96
N PHE A 322 -13.94 8.97 -7.05
CA PHE A 322 -14.76 7.78 -7.31
C PHE A 322 -13.93 6.54 -7.63
N ALA A 323 -12.73 6.70 -8.23
CA ALA A 323 -11.85 5.55 -8.48
C ALA A 323 -11.28 4.98 -7.17
N THR A 324 -10.81 5.84 -6.26
CA THR A 324 -10.44 5.48 -4.87
C THR A 324 -11.62 4.83 -4.16
N ALA A 325 -12.84 5.36 -4.32
CA ALA A 325 -14.01 4.79 -3.67
C ALA A 325 -14.30 3.35 -4.13
N LEU A 326 -14.21 3.10 -5.44
CA LEU A 326 -14.37 1.77 -6.04
C LEU A 326 -13.27 0.79 -5.62
N VAL A 327 -12.02 1.25 -5.53
CA VAL A 327 -10.91 0.43 -5.01
C VAL A 327 -11.09 0.16 -3.51
N GLY A 328 -11.58 1.13 -2.73
CA GLY A 328 -11.94 0.90 -1.32
C GLY A 328 -13.03 -0.17 -1.17
N ALA A 329 -14.07 -0.13 -2.00
CA ALA A 329 -15.10 -1.17 -2.03
C ALA A 329 -14.54 -2.54 -2.45
N HIS A 330 -13.62 -2.57 -3.42
CA HIS A 330 -12.89 -3.79 -3.81
C HIS A 330 -12.10 -4.38 -2.63
N THR A 331 -11.35 -3.56 -1.91
CA THR A 331 -10.58 -3.97 -0.72
C THR A 331 -11.52 -4.51 0.36
N ALA A 332 -12.58 -3.79 0.70
CA ALA A 332 -13.55 -4.20 1.70
C ALA A 332 -14.17 -5.57 1.36
N GLU A 333 -14.56 -5.77 0.10
CA GLU A 333 -15.17 -7.04 -0.32
C GLU A 333 -14.17 -8.18 -0.36
N THR A 334 -12.94 -7.94 -0.84
CA THR A 334 -11.87 -8.96 -0.85
C THR A 334 -11.63 -9.47 0.57
N HIS A 335 -11.47 -8.55 1.51
CA HIS A 335 -11.15 -8.90 2.89
C HIS A 335 -12.36 -9.43 3.67
N ARG A 336 -13.59 -9.04 3.31
CA ARG A 336 -14.82 -9.61 3.92
C ARG A 336 -14.96 -11.09 3.55
N ARG A 337 -14.77 -11.43 2.26
CA ARG A 337 -14.79 -12.84 1.84
C ARG A 337 -13.65 -13.64 2.46
N ALA A 338 -12.45 -13.04 2.52
CA ALA A 338 -11.31 -13.66 3.19
C ALA A 338 -11.59 -13.90 4.69
N PHE A 339 -12.25 -12.96 5.37
CA PHE A 339 -12.68 -13.10 6.75
C PHE A 339 -13.69 -14.24 6.91
N GLU A 340 -14.71 -14.35 6.05
CA GLU A 340 -15.71 -15.44 6.09
C GLU A 340 -15.07 -16.82 5.89
N ASP A 341 -14.11 -16.91 4.98
CA ASP A 341 -13.33 -18.14 4.76
C ASP A 341 -12.41 -18.46 5.94
N ALA A 342 -11.79 -17.44 6.54
CA ALA A 342 -10.98 -17.58 7.74
C ALA A 342 -11.83 -18.04 8.94
N VAL A 343 -13.00 -17.46 9.16
CA VAL A 343 -13.98 -17.90 10.17
C VAL A 343 -14.32 -19.38 9.96
N THR A 344 -14.62 -19.77 8.72
CA THR A 344 -14.92 -21.17 8.38
C THR A 344 -13.73 -22.08 8.64
N ALA A 345 -12.50 -21.62 8.37
CA ALA A 345 -11.27 -22.35 8.64
C ALA A 345 -11.06 -22.59 10.14
N VAL A 346 -11.21 -21.54 10.95
CA VAL A 346 -11.02 -21.59 12.41
C VAL A 346 -12.10 -22.45 13.06
N LYS A 347 -13.37 -22.36 12.61
CA LYS A 347 -14.46 -23.26 13.06
C LYS A 347 -14.18 -24.75 12.76
N ARG A 348 -13.29 -25.04 11.81
CA ARG A 348 -12.84 -26.41 11.47
C ARG A 348 -11.55 -26.82 12.20
N GLY A 349 -11.09 -26.02 13.17
CA GLY A 349 -9.89 -26.28 13.97
C GLY A 349 -8.57 -25.94 13.26
N ARG A 350 -8.58 -25.13 12.19
CA ARG A 350 -7.33 -24.61 11.63
C ARG A 350 -6.83 -23.45 12.47
N TYR A 351 -5.51 -23.32 12.57
CA TYR A 351 -4.82 -22.18 13.21
C TYR A 351 -5.03 -22.08 14.73
N GLU A 352 -5.31 -23.19 15.42
CA GLU A 352 -5.44 -23.24 16.88
C GLU A 352 -4.06 -23.14 17.58
N THR A 353 -2.99 -23.62 16.96
CA THR A 353 -1.63 -23.65 17.49
C THR A 353 -0.58 -23.44 16.39
N VAL A 354 0.67 -23.15 16.79
CA VAL A 354 1.84 -23.24 15.90
C VAL A 354 2.79 -24.27 16.48
N ASP A 355 2.67 -25.49 15.99
CA ASP A 355 3.38 -26.64 16.57
C ASP A 355 4.70 -26.94 15.87
N SER A 356 4.98 -26.31 14.71
CA SER A 356 6.19 -26.56 13.94
C SER A 356 6.59 -25.36 13.06
N ALA A 357 7.90 -25.19 12.82
CA ALA A 357 8.40 -24.33 11.75
C ALA A 357 7.88 -24.79 10.36
N ALA A 358 7.62 -26.10 10.20
CA ALA A 358 7.00 -26.65 8.99
C ALA A 358 5.58 -26.09 8.76
N ALA A 359 4.76 -25.93 9.80
CA ALA A 359 3.44 -25.32 9.66
C ALA A 359 3.52 -23.86 9.18
N VAL A 360 4.48 -23.10 9.69
CA VAL A 360 4.75 -21.72 9.24
C VAL A 360 5.21 -21.70 7.79
N ARG A 361 6.09 -22.63 7.42
CA ARG A 361 6.58 -22.82 6.05
C ARG A 361 5.44 -23.12 5.08
N ASP A 362 4.56 -24.03 5.44
CA ASP A 362 3.42 -24.45 4.61
C ASP A 362 2.41 -23.30 4.44
N ALA A 363 2.16 -22.52 5.49
CA ALA A 363 1.34 -21.31 5.40
C ALA A 363 1.95 -20.29 4.43
N LYS A 364 3.27 -20.06 4.49
CA LYS A 364 3.94 -19.17 3.53
C LYS A 364 3.81 -19.70 2.11
N LEU A 365 4.07 -20.98 1.87
CA LEU A 365 3.93 -21.57 0.53
C LEU A 365 2.49 -21.45 -0.01
N GLY A 366 1.48 -21.75 0.81
CA GLY A 366 0.07 -21.57 0.44
C GLY A 366 -0.26 -20.13 0.05
N ALA A 367 0.29 -19.15 0.76
CA ALA A 367 0.16 -17.74 0.42
C ALA A 367 0.85 -17.40 -0.92
N LEU A 368 2.06 -17.91 -1.15
CA LEU A 368 2.80 -17.70 -2.41
C LEU A 368 2.06 -18.31 -3.61
N GLU A 369 1.50 -19.51 -3.45
CA GLU A 369 0.67 -20.18 -4.46
C GLU A 369 -0.61 -19.37 -4.76
N ALA A 370 -1.30 -18.88 -3.74
CA ALA A 370 -2.51 -18.07 -3.89
C ALA A 370 -2.23 -16.77 -4.64
N LEU A 371 -1.13 -16.07 -4.29
CA LEU A 371 -0.66 -14.89 -5.01
C LEU A 371 -0.39 -15.18 -6.49
N GLU A 372 0.25 -16.32 -6.80
CA GLU A 372 0.56 -16.69 -8.18
C GLU A 372 -0.69 -17.09 -8.99
N ALA A 373 -1.61 -17.80 -8.35
CA ALA A 373 -2.90 -18.18 -8.94
C ALA A 373 -3.71 -16.94 -9.30
N ALA A 374 -3.87 -16.00 -8.35
CA ALA A 374 -4.56 -14.74 -8.58
C ALA A 374 -3.89 -13.91 -9.67
N ARG A 375 -2.55 -13.82 -9.67
CA ARG A 375 -1.78 -13.12 -10.72
C ARG A 375 -1.92 -13.75 -12.11
N SER A 376 -2.17 -15.06 -12.16
CA SER A 376 -2.32 -15.81 -13.41
C SER A 376 -3.73 -15.70 -13.99
N ASP A 377 -4.72 -15.29 -13.21
CA ASP A 377 -6.05 -14.93 -13.70
C ASP A 377 -5.96 -13.73 -14.66
N ARG A 378 -6.62 -13.84 -15.81
CA ARG A 378 -6.58 -12.85 -16.90
C ARG A 378 -7.90 -12.10 -17.09
N SER A 379 -8.87 -12.32 -16.22
CA SER A 379 -10.22 -11.75 -16.36
C SER A 379 -10.22 -10.25 -16.08
N ASN A 380 -9.55 -9.82 -15.01
CA ASN A 380 -9.47 -8.41 -14.57
C ASN A 380 -8.02 -8.07 -14.16
N PRO A 381 -7.07 -8.16 -15.10
CA PRO A 381 -5.65 -8.22 -14.78
C PRO A 381 -5.10 -6.96 -14.12
N HIS A 382 -5.71 -5.78 -14.33
CA HIS A 382 -5.19 -4.54 -13.76
C HIS A 382 -5.62 -4.37 -12.31
N LEU A 383 -6.92 -4.45 -12.00
CA LEU A 383 -7.44 -4.31 -10.64
C LEU A 383 -6.96 -5.44 -9.74
N THR A 384 -6.95 -6.68 -10.21
CA THR A 384 -6.38 -7.81 -9.45
C THR A 384 -4.90 -7.55 -9.14
N ARG A 385 -4.09 -7.17 -10.12
CA ARG A 385 -2.67 -6.86 -9.88
C ARG A 385 -2.50 -5.71 -8.89
N ARG A 386 -3.30 -4.65 -8.99
CA ARG A 386 -3.26 -3.49 -8.08
C ARG A 386 -3.50 -3.91 -6.63
N ALA A 387 -4.46 -4.79 -6.37
CA ALA A 387 -4.75 -5.31 -5.04
C ALA A 387 -3.65 -6.25 -4.52
N LEU A 388 -3.08 -7.10 -5.39
CA LEU A 388 -2.01 -8.02 -4.99
C LEU A 388 -0.72 -7.32 -4.52
N VAL A 389 -0.50 -6.05 -4.87
CA VAL A 389 0.60 -5.24 -4.33
C VAL A 389 0.46 -5.09 -2.81
N ASP A 390 -0.74 -4.70 -2.35
CA ASP A 390 -1.01 -4.47 -0.92
C ASP A 390 -1.07 -5.81 -0.16
N ILE A 391 -1.68 -6.82 -0.76
CA ILE A 391 -1.78 -8.17 -0.16
C ILE A 391 -0.40 -8.82 -0.01
N ALA A 392 0.47 -8.72 -1.03
CA ALA A 392 1.82 -9.29 -0.95
C ALA A 392 2.72 -8.61 0.10
N HIS A 393 2.42 -7.38 0.50
CA HIS A 393 3.15 -6.68 1.57
C HIS A 393 3.01 -7.40 2.92
N GLN A 394 1.90 -8.11 3.16
CA GLN A 394 1.70 -8.90 4.39
C GLN A 394 2.72 -10.05 4.53
N ILE A 395 3.23 -10.62 3.43
CA ILE A 395 4.36 -11.57 3.47
C ILE A 395 5.60 -10.91 4.09
N GLY A 396 5.87 -9.66 3.69
CA GLY A 396 6.98 -8.88 4.22
C GLY A 396 6.83 -8.58 5.71
N ARG A 397 5.60 -8.31 6.17
CA ARG A 397 5.31 -8.16 7.61
C ARG A 397 5.52 -9.47 8.37
N GLY A 398 5.07 -10.59 7.80
CA GLY A 398 5.33 -11.93 8.33
C GLY A 398 6.83 -12.20 8.49
N ASP A 399 7.62 -11.94 7.44
CA ASP A 399 9.08 -12.06 7.48
C ASP A 399 9.73 -11.09 8.48
N GLY A 400 9.13 -9.93 8.70
CA GLY A 400 9.59 -8.92 9.65
C GLY A 400 9.63 -9.42 11.10
N TYR A 401 8.67 -10.25 11.52
CA TYR A 401 8.63 -10.81 12.87
C TYR A 401 9.84 -11.68 13.20
N PHE A 402 10.53 -12.23 12.21
CA PHE A 402 11.75 -13.02 12.41
C PHE A 402 13.05 -12.19 12.34
N ARG A 403 12.96 -10.92 11.93
CA ARG A 403 14.11 -9.98 11.88
C ARG A 403 14.12 -9.03 13.06
N ASP A 404 13.00 -8.88 13.74
CA ASP A 404 12.83 -7.93 14.82
C ASP A 404 13.55 -8.45 16.07
N ASP A 405 14.58 -7.71 16.52
CA ASP A 405 15.37 -7.99 17.73
C ASP A 405 14.49 -8.00 19.01
N TYR A 406 13.23 -7.58 18.90
CA TYR A 406 12.23 -7.65 19.97
C TYR A 406 11.86 -9.09 20.37
N TYR A 407 11.99 -10.06 19.45
CA TYR A 407 11.70 -11.46 19.72
C TYR A 407 13.00 -12.24 19.98
N GLU A 408 13.02 -13.06 21.03
CA GLU A 408 14.10 -14.04 21.19
C GLU A 408 14.05 -15.05 20.03
N ASP A 409 15.22 -15.54 19.61
CA ASP A 409 15.33 -16.58 18.58
C ASP A 409 14.40 -17.77 18.92
N GLY A 410 13.38 -18.00 18.09
CA GLY A 410 12.41 -19.08 18.29
C GLY A 410 11.20 -18.72 19.17
N ASP A 411 10.93 -17.43 19.43
CA ASP A 411 9.72 -17.00 20.14
C ASP A 411 8.46 -17.50 19.42
N PRO A 412 7.61 -18.31 20.09
CA PRO A 412 6.34 -18.78 19.53
C PRO A 412 5.42 -17.67 19.04
N ARG A 413 5.53 -16.46 19.58
CA ARG A 413 4.76 -15.28 19.14
C ARG A 413 5.16 -14.81 17.76
N ALA A 414 6.46 -14.81 17.44
CA ALA A 414 6.94 -14.44 16.11
C ALA A 414 6.41 -15.43 15.05
N ALA A 415 6.49 -16.73 15.34
CA ALA A 415 5.97 -17.78 14.46
C ALA A 415 4.44 -17.72 14.31
N ARG A 416 3.70 -17.45 15.40
CA ARG A 416 2.25 -17.22 15.41
C ARG A 416 1.85 -16.05 14.53
N ASN A 417 2.46 -14.89 14.73
CA ASN A 417 2.12 -13.68 14.01
C ASN A 417 2.48 -13.82 12.52
N ALA A 418 3.64 -14.40 12.20
CA ALA A 418 4.03 -14.68 10.81
C ALA A 418 3.05 -15.63 10.12
N LEU A 419 2.65 -16.72 10.79
CA LEU A 419 1.66 -17.66 10.26
C LEU A 419 0.33 -16.96 9.96
N ALA A 420 -0.15 -16.11 10.88
CA ALA A 420 -1.38 -15.34 10.67
C ALA A 420 -1.27 -14.40 9.46
N GLN A 421 -0.13 -13.72 9.27
CA GLN A 421 0.10 -12.84 8.11
C GLN A 421 0.13 -13.62 6.78
N TYR A 422 0.74 -14.80 6.76
CA TYR A 422 0.74 -15.67 5.58
C TYR A 422 -0.67 -16.20 5.29
N ALA A 423 -1.42 -16.64 6.30
CA ALA A 423 -2.79 -17.09 6.14
C ALA A 423 -3.71 -15.94 5.63
N THR A 424 -3.60 -14.74 6.19
CA THR A 424 -4.33 -13.54 5.70
C THR A 424 -4.05 -13.29 4.22
N THR A 425 -2.78 -13.41 3.83
CA THR A 425 -2.35 -13.27 2.43
C THR A 425 -3.01 -14.33 1.54
N GLU A 426 -2.99 -15.61 1.96
CA GLU A 426 -3.58 -16.73 1.22
C GLU A 426 -5.08 -16.51 0.95
N PHE A 427 -5.85 -16.19 2.00
CA PHE A 427 -7.29 -15.97 1.86
C PHE A 427 -7.60 -14.75 0.99
N ALA A 428 -6.95 -13.61 1.25
CA ALA A 428 -7.19 -12.38 0.48
C ALA A 428 -6.81 -12.54 -1.00
N ALA A 429 -5.68 -13.20 -1.30
CA ALA A 429 -5.24 -13.42 -2.67
C ALA A 429 -6.23 -14.29 -3.46
N ARG A 430 -6.79 -15.33 -2.85
CA ARG A 430 -7.81 -16.19 -3.51
C ARG A 430 -9.08 -15.43 -3.88
N GLU A 431 -9.52 -14.53 -3.02
CA GLU A 431 -10.76 -13.77 -3.22
C GLU A 431 -10.61 -12.59 -4.17
N THR A 432 -9.38 -12.13 -4.40
CA THR A 432 -9.08 -10.93 -5.18
C THR A 432 -9.69 -10.96 -6.60
N PRO A 433 -9.55 -12.02 -7.42
CA PRO A 433 -10.16 -12.07 -8.76
C PRO A 433 -11.70 -11.97 -8.71
N GLY A 434 -12.32 -12.61 -7.71
CA GLY A 434 -13.77 -12.58 -7.52
C GLY A 434 -14.28 -11.20 -7.11
N ALA A 435 -13.55 -10.49 -6.26
CA ALA A 435 -13.85 -9.11 -5.90
C ALA A 435 -13.65 -8.16 -7.10
N SER A 436 -12.60 -8.37 -7.91
CA SER A 436 -12.38 -7.57 -9.13
C SER A 436 -13.54 -7.74 -10.12
N ALA A 437 -14.02 -8.97 -10.32
CA ALA A 437 -15.17 -9.25 -11.17
C ALA A 437 -16.47 -8.61 -10.64
N TRP A 438 -16.64 -8.55 -9.31
CA TRP A 438 -17.81 -7.92 -8.70
C TRP A 438 -17.86 -6.40 -8.95
N VAL A 439 -16.76 -5.68 -8.73
CA VAL A 439 -16.71 -4.23 -8.98
C VAL A 439 -16.91 -3.92 -10.47
N LEU A 440 -16.16 -4.61 -11.34
CA LEU A 440 -16.20 -4.34 -12.78
C LEU A 440 -17.51 -4.83 -13.43
N GLY A 441 -18.10 -5.90 -12.91
CA GLY A 441 -19.44 -6.35 -13.31
C GLY A 441 -20.53 -5.35 -12.95
N THR A 442 -20.45 -4.74 -11.77
CA THR A 442 -21.39 -3.67 -11.35
C THR A 442 -21.23 -2.45 -12.25
N LEU A 443 -19.98 -2.03 -12.50
CA LEU A 443 -19.68 -0.92 -13.42
C LEU A 443 -20.18 -1.18 -14.86
N ALA A 444 -20.05 -2.41 -15.35
CA ALA A 444 -20.56 -2.78 -16.67
C ALA A 444 -22.10 -2.77 -16.73
N ALA A 445 -22.78 -3.18 -15.66
CA ALA A 445 -24.24 -3.17 -15.58
C ALA A 445 -24.80 -1.73 -15.65
N GLU A 446 -24.18 -0.79 -14.93
CA GLU A 446 -24.55 0.64 -14.97
C GLU A 446 -24.42 1.21 -16.39
N ARG A 447 -23.35 0.87 -17.12
CA ARG A 447 -23.18 1.29 -18.52
C ARG A 447 -24.23 0.71 -19.47
N GLY A 448 -24.69 -0.52 -19.23
CA GLY A 448 -25.75 -1.17 -20.01
C GLY A 448 -27.16 -0.64 -19.71
N GLY A 449 -27.34 0.09 -18.61
CA GLY A 449 -28.61 0.66 -18.15
C GLY A 449 -28.98 2.02 -18.77
N VAL A 450 -28.02 2.75 -19.35
CA VAL A 450 -28.24 4.11 -19.93
C VAL A 450 -28.83 4.07 -21.36
N GLY A 451 -29.40 2.93 -21.77
CA GLY A 451 -29.94 2.70 -23.12
C GLY A 451 -31.28 1.98 -23.14
N ARG A 452 -32.20 2.25 -22.21
CA ARG A 452 -33.61 1.86 -22.31
C ARG A 452 -34.57 2.98 -21.98
#